data_AF-A0A424PHN8-F1
#
_entry.id   AF-A0A424PHN8-F1
#
_cell.length_a   1.000
_cell.length_b   1.000
_cell.length_c   1.000
_cell.angle_alpha   90.00
_cell.angle_beta   90.00
_cell.angle_gamma   90.00
#
_symmetry.space_group_name_H-M   'P 1'
#
loop_
_entity.id
_entity.type
_entity.pdbx_description
1 polymer ?
#
loop_
_entity_poly.entity_id
_entity_poly.type
_entity_poly.pdbx_seq_one_letter_code
_entity_poly.pdbx_strand_id
1 'polypeptide(L)'
;MNNLRSILNIEFLIKDDAFKNWRMILFLSLLAVIMISSGHSADNKIFKIASLNTDIKSLKGEFIDSKKQLLVLRKESNITRILEEKGVGPASSPPIKINILNE
;
A
#
# COMPACT_ATOMS: atom_id res chain seq x y z
N MET A 1 39.05 38.84 -2.34
CA MET A 1 39.59 37.66 -3.06
C MET A 1 40.49 36.76 -2.21
N ASN A 2 40.98 37.22 -1.04
CA ASN A 2 41.93 36.45 -0.22
C ASN A 2 41.25 35.38 0.66
N ASN A 3 40.00 35.62 1.07
CA ASN A 3 39.25 34.72 1.97
C ASN A 3 38.82 33.41 1.29
N LEU A 4 38.65 33.41 -0.03
CA LEU A 4 38.33 32.20 -0.78
C LEU A 4 39.57 31.30 -0.91
N ARG A 5 40.75 31.92 -1.04
CA ARG A 5 42.04 31.22 -1.14
C ARG A 5 42.41 30.53 0.18
N SER A 6 42.11 31.13 1.34
CA SER A 6 42.39 30.50 2.64
C SER A 6 41.49 29.29 2.95
N ILE A 7 40.27 29.26 2.40
CA ILE A 7 39.37 28.09 2.51
C ILE A 7 39.87 26.95 1.61
N LEU A 8 40.31 27.25 0.38
CA LEU A 8 40.86 26.27 -0.55
C LEU A 8 42.25 25.75 -0.14
N ASN A 9 43.08 26.59 0.50
CA ASN A 9 44.47 26.27 0.84
C ASN A 9 44.64 25.51 2.16
N ILE A 10 43.61 24.85 2.69
CA ILE A 10 43.71 24.01 3.92
C ILE A 10 44.04 24.82 5.19
N GLU A 11 44.26 26.13 5.08
CA GLU A 11 44.65 27.02 6.19
C GLU A 11 43.59 27.06 7.30
N PHE A 12 42.31 26.82 6.97
CA PHE A 12 41.21 26.62 7.90
C PHE A 12 41.41 25.42 8.85
N LEU A 13 42.16 24.40 8.43
CA LEU A 13 42.40 23.18 9.21
C LEU A 13 43.63 23.27 10.12
N ILE A 14 44.50 24.28 9.93
CA ILE A 14 45.84 24.35 10.57
C ILE A 14 45.99 25.56 11.52
N LYS A 15 45.16 26.60 11.38
CA LYS A 15 45.15 27.77 12.29
C LYS A 15 44.74 27.43 13.72
N ASP A 16 44.97 28.34 14.67
CA ASP A 16 44.74 28.15 16.12
C ASP A 16 43.32 27.64 16.49
N ASP A 17 42.31 27.86 15.64
CA ASP A 17 40.93 27.35 15.78
C ASP A 17 40.67 25.97 15.12
N ALA A 18 41.72 25.26 14.69
CA ALA A 18 41.67 24.00 13.95
C ALA A 18 40.78 22.94 14.60
N PHE A 19 40.78 22.85 15.94
CA PHE A 19 39.99 21.87 16.67
C PHE A 19 38.48 22.05 16.45
N LYS A 20 37.99 23.30 16.41
CA LYS A 20 36.57 23.60 16.17
C LYS A 20 36.15 23.20 14.75
N ASN A 21 37.05 23.39 13.79
CA ASN A 21 36.84 23.10 12.37
C ASN A 21 36.84 21.57 12.11
N TRP A 22 37.75 20.84 12.75
CA TRP A 22 37.77 19.37 12.71
C TRP A 22 36.50 18.76 13.29
N ARG A 23 35.99 19.28 14.41
CA ARG A 23 34.71 18.84 14.99
C ARG A 23 33.55 19.07 14.04
N MET A 24 33.53 20.20 13.32
CA MET A 24 32.49 20.50 12.32
C MET A 24 32.56 19.54 11.12
N ILE A 25 33.75 19.19 10.65
CA ILE A 25 33.92 18.24 9.53
C ILE A 25 33.48 16.84 9.94
N LEU A 26 33.87 16.38 11.13
CA LEU A 26 33.40 15.10 11.66
C LEU A 26 31.88 15.07 11.81
N PHE A 27 31.28 16.17 12.28
CA PHE A 27 29.82 16.29 12.37
C PHE A 27 29.16 16.17 10.99
N LEU A 28 29.64 16.90 9.99
CA LEU A 28 29.08 16.84 8.63
C LEU A 28 29.30 15.48 7.95
N SER A 29 30.46 14.85 8.19
CA SER A 29 30.76 13.51 7.68
C SER A 29 29.82 12.47 8.30
N LEU A 30 29.62 12.51 9.62
CA LEU A 30 28.67 11.65 10.31
C LEU A 30 27.25 11.86 9.81
N LEU A 31 26.83 13.12 9.65
CA LEU A 31 25.52 13.47 9.13
C LEU A 31 25.31 12.95 7.70
N ALA A 32 26.34 13.05 6.84
CA ALA A 32 26.29 12.51 5.49
C ALA A 32 26.11 10.99 5.49
N VAL A 33 26.83 10.26 6.34
CA VAL A 33 26.68 8.80 6.48
C VAL A 33 25.27 8.44 6.93
N ILE A 34 24.72 9.15 7.94
CA ILE A 34 23.34 8.94 8.42
C ILE A 34 22.35 9.18 7.29
N MET A 35 22.52 10.24 6.50
CA MET A 35 21.62 10.59 5.40
C MET A 35 21.64 9.54 4.29
N ILE A 36 22.82 9.05 3.90
CA ILE A 36 22.98 7.99 2.89
C ILE A 36 22.31 6.69 3.39
N SER A 37 22.58 6.30 4.64
CA SER A 37 22.00 5.09 5.23
C SER A 37 20.47 5.17 5.34
N SER A 38 19.94 6.34 5.70
CA SER A 38 18.50 6.59 5.79
C SER A 38 17.84 6.51 4.41
N GLY A 39 18.44 7.12 3.39
CA GLY A 39 17.96 7.05 2.00
C GLY A 39 17.85 5.61 1.51
N HIS A 40 18.90 4.81 1.68
CA HIS A 40 18.88 3.41 1.26
C HIS A 40 17.81 2.58 1.99
N SER A 41 17.57 2.87 3.27
CA SER A 41 16.51 2.21 4.04
C SER A 41 15.10 2.59 3.56
N ALA A 42 14.92 3.84 3.12
CA ALA A 42 13.67 4.30 2.52
C ALA A 42 13.42 3.61 1.17
N ASP A 43 14.44 3.50 0.32
CA ASP A 43 14.35 2.84 -0.98
C ASP A 43 13.91 1.38 -0.82
N ASN A 44 14.55 0.63 0.09
CA ASN A 44 14.19 -0.76 0.37
C ASN A 44 12.73 -0.92 0.83
N LYS A 45 12.22 0.03 1.62
CA LYS A 45 10.80 0.04 2.01
C LYS A 45 9.89 0.31 0.82
N ILE A 46 10.27 1.23 -0.08
CA ILE A 46 9.50 1.55 -1.29
C ILE A 46 9.38 0.32 -2.19
N PHE A 47 10.48 -0.40 -2.43
CA PHE A 47 10.44 -1.64 -3.21
C PHE A 47 9.54 -2.71 -2.57
N LYS A 48 9.62 -2.87 -1.24
CA LYS A 48 8.74 -3.79 -0.51
C LYS A 48 7.26 -3.38 -0.59
N ILE A 49 6.95 -2.09 -0.54
CA ILE A 49 5.58 -1.59 -0.71
C ILE A 49 5.08 -1.88 -2.13
N ALA A 50 5.93 -1.72 -3.15
CA ALA A 50 5.57 -2.03 -4.53
C ALA A 50 5.26 -3.52 -4.74
N SER A 51 6.07 -4.41 -4.14
CA SER A 51 5.81 -5.86 -4.21
C SER A 51 4.50 -6.22 -3.51
N LEU A 52 4.28 -5.74 -2.29
CA LEU A 52 3.05 -5.99 -1.53
C LEU A 52 1.79 -5.46 -2.25
N ASN A 53 1.87 -4.32 -2.92
CA ASN A 53 0.76 -3.79 -3.71
C ASN A 53 0.43 -4.69 -4.90
N THR A 54 1.44 -5.30 -5.52
CA THR A 54 1.24 -6.28 -6.59
C THR A 54 0.48 -7.49 -6.07
N ASP A 55 0.87 -8.01 -4.90
CA ASP A 55 0.22 -9.15 -4.26
C ASP A 55 -1.24 -8.84 -3.91
N ILE A 56 -1.50 -7.67 -3.31
CA ILE A 56 -2.86 -7.19 -3.00
C ILE A 56 -3.72 -7.11 -4.27
N LYS A 57 -3.14 -6.62 -5.37
CA LYS A 57 -3.85 -6.51 -6.65
C LYS A 57 -4.20 -7.90 -7.19
N SER A 58 -3.29 -8.86 -7.11
CA SER A 58 -3.53 -10.26 -7.51
C SER A 58 -4.68 -10.85 -6.71
N LEU A 59 -4.61 -10.76 -5.38
CA LEU A 59 -5.62 -11.33 -4.48
C LEU A 59 -7.00 -10.69 -4.67
N LYS A 60 -7.05 -9.38 -4.90
CA LYS A 60 -8.29 -8.68 -5.26
C LYS A 60 -8.86 -9.16 -6.59
N GLY A 61 -8.01 -9.45 -7.57
CA GLY A 61 -8.42 -10.05 -8.85
C GLY A 61 -9.13 -11.39 -8.63
N GLU A 62 -8.48 -12.31 -7.91
CA GLU A 62 -9.04 -13.62 -7.59
C GLU A 62 -10.37 -13.54 -6.82
N PHE A 63 -10.46 -12.62 -5.87
CA PHE A 63 -11.70 -12.39 -5.12
C PHE A 63 -12.84 -11.90 -6.02
N ILE A 64 -12.56 -10.95 -6.93
CA ILE A 64 -13.56 -10.43 -7.86
C ILE A 64 -14.04 -11.52 -8.80
N ASP A 65 -13.14 -12.35 -9.32
CA ASP A 65 -13.49 -13.45 -10.21
C ASP A 65 -14.36 -14.50 -9.49
N SER A 66 -13.98 -14.88 -8.28
CA SER A 66 -14.78 -15.80 -7.45
C SER A 66 -16.16 -15.22 -7.14
N LYS A 67 -16.22 -13.94 -6.75
CA LYS A 67 -17.49 -13.24 -6.50
C LYS A 67 -18.36 -13.18 -7.76
N LYS A 68 -17.78 -12.96 -8.93
CA LYS A 68 -18.50 -12.92 -10.21
C LYS A 68 -19.14 -14.27 -10.51
N GLN A 69 -18.43 -15.38 -10.28
CA GLN A 69 -18.99 -16.72 -10.44
C GLN A 69 -20.19 -16.94 -9.51
N LEU A 70 -20.08 -16.57 -8.24
CA LEU A 70 -21.19 -16.66 -7.28
C LEU A 70 -22.40 -15.82 -7.69
N LEU A 71 -22.19 -14.61 -8.21
CA LEU A 71 -23.28 -13.77 -8.69
C LEU A 71 -24.02 -14.41 -9.87
N VAL A 72 -23.29 -15.04 -10.80
CA VAL A 72 -23.90 -15.77 -11.92
C VAL A 72 -24.70 -16.98 -11.44
N LEU A 73 -24.21 -17.70 -10.43
CA LEU A 73 -24.93 -18.81 -9.81
C LEU A 73 -26.19 -18.34 -9.07
N ARG A 74 -26.14 -17.17 -8.42
CA ARG A 74 -27.28 -16.59 -7.68
C ARG A 74 -28.35 -15.96 -8.57
N LYS A 75 -28.09 -15.74 -9.86
CA LYS A 75 -29.09 -15.13 -10.76
C LYS A 75 -30.38 -15.93 -10.71
N GLU A 76 -31.49 -15.22 -10.59
CA GLU A 76 -32.84 -15.79 -10.61
C GLU A 76 -33.04 -16.67 -11.85
N SER A 77 -32.63 -16.20 -13.04
CA SER A 77 -32.72 -16.99 -14.27
C SER A 77 -31.93 -18.31 -14.22
N ASN A 78 -30.80 -18.35 -13.51
CA ASN A 78 -30.02 -19.58 -13.35
C ASN A 78 -30.71 -20.54 -12.37
N ILE A 79 -31.19 -20.01 -11.25
CA ILE A 79 -31.94 -20.76 -10.24
C ILE A 79 -33.24 -21.33 -10.82
N THR A 80 -34.03 -20.53 -11.52
CA THR A 80 -35.28 -20.94 -12.17
C THR A 80 -35.01 -22.05 -13.19
N ARG A 81 -34.01 -21.90 -14.06
CA ARG A 81 -33.64 -22.95 -15.04
C ARG A 81 -33.26 -24.28 -14.37
N ILE A 82 -32.55 -24.25 -13.25
CA ILE A 82 -32.17 -25.48 -12.51
C ILE A 82 -33.40 -26.09 -11.80
N LEU A 83 -34.29 -25.26 -11.28
CA LEU A 83 -35.50 -25.69 -10.57
C LEU A 83 -36.63 -26.14 -11.50
N GLU A 84 -36.65 -25.67 -12.75
CA GLU A 84 -37.57 -26.09 -13.80
C GLU A 84 -37.49 -27.60 -14.04
N GLU A 85 -36.29 -28.20 -14.04
CA GLU A 85 -36.11 -29.66 -14.15
C GLU A 85 -36.78 -30.43 -12.99
N LYS A 86 -36.96 -29.77 -11.84
CA LYS A 86 -37.61 -30.33 -10.64
C LYS A 86 -39.09 -29.94 -10.54
N GLY A 87 -39.65 -29.26 -11.54
CA GLY A 87 -41.02 -28.78 -11.55
C GLY A 87 -41.31 -27.61 -10.59
N VAL A 88 -40.26 -26.93 -10.10
CA VAL A 88 -40.39 -25.80 -9.17
C VAL A 88 -40.19 -24.51 -9.95
N GLY A 89 -41.23 -23.67 -10.00
CA GLY A 89 -41.23 -22.39 -10.72
C GLY A 89 -41.46 -21.19 -9.80
N PRO A 90 -41.20 -19.97 -10.29
CA PRO A 90 -41.53 -18.75 -9.56
C PRO A 90 -43.04 -18.64 -9.33
N ALA A 91 -43.43 -18.11 -8.17
CA ALA A 91 -44.83 -17.90 -7.84
C ALA A 91 -45.43 -16.82 -8.76
N SER A 92 -46.55 -17.13 -9.44
CA SER A 92 -47.27 -16.14 -10.25
C SER A 92 -48.01 -15.09 -9.41
N SER A 93 -48.31 -15.39 -8.15
CA SER A 93 -49.00 -14.50 -7.23
C SER A 93 -48.17 -14.25 -5.98
N PRO A 94 -48.26 -13.04 -5.38
CA PRO A 94 -47.56 -12.74 -4.14
C PRO A 94 -48.08 -13.58 -2.97
N PRO A 95 -47.23 -13.88 -1.96
CA PRO A 95 -47.63 -14.65 -0.80
C PRO A 95 -48.68 -13.90 0.04
N ILE A 96 -49.63 -14.66 0.59
CA ILE A 96 -50.70 -14.11 1.43
C ILE A 96 -50.16 -13.90 2.85
N LYS A 97 -50.29 -12.67 3.37
CA LYS A 97 -49.94 -12.36 4.75
C LYS A 97 -51.05 -12.86 5.69
N ILE A 98 -50.73 -13.85 6.52
CA ILE A 98 -51.64 -14.33 7.57
C ILE A 98 -51.47 -13.44 8.80
N ASN A 99 -52.50 -12.69 9.17
CA ASN A 99 -52.57 -12.00 10.46
C ASN A 99 -53.44 -12.83 11.41
N ILE A 100 -52.88 -13.18 12.58
CA ILE A 100 -53.63 -13.86 13.64
C ILE A 100 -54.33 -12.77 14.44
N LEU A 101 -55.66 -12.75 14.41
CA LEU A 101 -56.46 -11.96 15.35
C LEU A 101 -56.66 -12.83 16.60
N ASN A 102 -56.02 -12.45 17.70
CA ASN A 102 -56.36 -13.01 19.01
C ASN A 102 -57.59 -12.22 19.52
N GLU A 103 -58.69 -12.92 19.79
CA GLU A 103 -59.81 -12.41 20.60
C GLU A 103 -59.45 -12.37 22.08
#